data_AF-A0A7J4IUA2-F1
#
_entry.id   AF-A0A7J4IUA2-F1
#
_cell.length_a   1.000
_cell.length_b   1.000
_cell.length_c   1.000
_cell.angle_alpha   90.00
_cell.angle_beta   90.00
_cell.angle_gamma   90.00
#
_symmetry.space_group_name_H-M   'P 1'
#
loop_
_entity.id
_entity.type
_entity.pdbx_description
1 polymer ?
#
loop_
_entity_poly.entity_id
_entity_poly.type
_entity_poly.pdbx_seq_one_letter_code
_entity_poly.pdbx_strand_id
1 'polypeptide(L)'
;MQNTFTLDLHTHRNEMKVPPREYWGQVESIGIDAIAITEHAHISPREAFEALYPLTPEQKVLIPGAELNTMHGHVLVYAKTPELYEVKELFQKDVSIEKVLEIAKENGFLLTIPHPWGFNYDSFGYNMGIEKLEQLVMGNEIGVEAYNGMIGHLSNFVYGSGIVKKPVNFLDFLEKNRIAIKTRVSGIGSRLKKKIDDKRLDIVERCSKALDLGEKASFITAGSDAHSAKRIGLGILKIKSDETKLTIDNVFEILRQKENVVWSGPLVKEISPGEYRKVNEPWKARELLQGIRYSASSVIRRSGKRIGRKIRKKIGGSSIKKKIGNLVSK
;
A
#
# COMPACT_ATOMS: atom_id res chain seq x y z
N MET A 1 7.54 18.66 27.43
CA MET A 1 8.41 18.27 26.30
C MET A 1 7.55 17.39 25.42
N GLN A 2 7.44 17.68 24.12
CA GLN A 2 6.68 16.82 23.22
C GLN A 2 7.46 15.52 23.00
N ASN A 3 6.80 14.39 23.21
CA ASN A 3 7.32 13.06 22.92
C ASN A 3 7.06 12.72 21.46
N THR A 4 8.00 11.99 20.83
CA THR A 4 7.82 11.48 19.48
C THR A 4 7.51 9.99 19.53
N PHE A 5 6.43 9.58 18.86
CA PHE A 5 6.00 8.19 18.76
C PHE A 5 6.12 7.68 17.33
N THR A 6 6.45 6.39 17.17
CA THR A 6 6.60 5.74 15.87
C THR A 6 5.44 4.79 15.60
N LEU A 7 4.78 4.95 14.47
CA LEU A 7 3.59 4.22 14.08
C LEU A 7 3.83 3.44 12.78
N ASP A 8 3.24 2.25 12.67
CA ASP A 8 3.08 1.53 11.40
C ASP A 8 1.59 1.21 11.21
N LEU A 9 0.92 1.94 10.33
CA LEU A 9 -0.55 1.91 10.21
C LEU A 9 -1.06 1.01 9.09
N HIS A 10 -0.22 0.15 8.53
CA HIS A 10 -0.62 -0.77 7.46
C HIS A 10 0.23 -2.04 7.51
N THR A 11 -0.28 -3.09 8.15
CA THR A 11 0.43 -4.38 8.26
C THR A 11 -0.50 -5.57 8.15
N HIS A 12 0.07 -6.70 7.73
CA HIS A 12 -0.61 -7.98 7.53
C HIS A 12 0.14 -9.08 8.27
N ARG A 13 -0.56 -10.17 8.59
CA ARG A 13 -0.01 -11.30 9.33
C ARG A 13 -0.42 -12.65 8.72
N ASN A 14 -1.69 -12.81 8.39
CA ASN A 14 -2.26 -14.12 8.07
C ASN A 14 -1.80 -14.63 6.71
N GLU A 15 -1.59 -13.75 5.71
CA GLU A 15 -1.07 -14.14 4.39
C GLU A 15 0.16 -15.06 4.45
N MET A 16 1.13 -14.72 5.31
CA MET A 16 2.36 -15.50 5.51
C MET A 16 2.36 -16.27 6.83
N LYS A 17 1.24 -16.29 7.54
CA LYS A 17 1.06 -16.96 8.83
C LYS A 17 2.15 -16.60 9.85
N VAL A 18 2.50 -15.32 9.93
CA VAL A 18 3.57 -14.84 10.81
C VAL A 18 3.25 -15.21 12.26
N PRO A 19 4.14 -15.90 13.00
CA PRO A 19 3.92 -16.19 14.41
C PRO A 19 3.77 -14.89 15.23
N PRO A 20 2.78 -14.76 16.14
CA PRO A 20 2.59 -13.55 16.93
C PRO A 20 3.84 -13.07 17.68
N ARG A 21 4.65 -14.00 18.22
CA ARG A 21 5.92 -13.67 18.88
C ARG A 21 6.96 -13.09 17.92
N GLU A 22 7.03 -13.58 16.69
CA GLU A 22 7.93 -13.04 15.66
C GLU A 22 7.47 -11.64 15.23
N TYR A 23 6.16 -11.43 15.10
CA TYR A 23 5.56 -10.14 14.79
C TYR A 23 5.91 -9.09 15.86
N TRP A 24 5.60 -9.36 17.14
CA TRP A 24 5.90 -8.43 18.23
C TRP A 24 7.40 -8.25 18.46
N GLY A 25 8.20 -9.32 18.32
CA GLY A 25 9.65 -9.21 18.41
C GLY A 25 10.23 -8.24 17.38
N GLN A 26 9.69 -8.21 16.16
CA GLN A 26 10.09 -7.19 15.18
C GLN A 26 9.66 -5.78 15.62
N VAL A 27 8.40 -5.61 16.01
CA VAL A 27 7.85 -4.31 16.47
C VAL A 27 8.71 -3.69 17.58
N GLU A 28 9.09 -4.49 18.57
CA GLU A 28 9.96 -4.07 19.67
C GLU A 28 11.37 -3.75 19.19
N SER A 29 11.95 -4.57 18.30
CA SER A 29 13.31 -4.36 17.77
C SER A 29 13.46 -3.05 16.98
N ILE A 30 12.38 -2.59 16.34
CA ILE A 30 12.34 -1.32 15.59
C ILE A 30 12.07 -0.14 16.53
N GLY A 31 11.31 -0.37 17.59
CA GLY A 31 10.79 0.70 18.45
C GLY A 31 9.52 1.34 17.88
N ILE A 32 8.65 0.56 17.25
CA ILE A 32 7.30 1.01 16.87
C ILE A 32 6.44 1.03 18.14
N ASP A 33 5.72 2.11 18.39
CA ASP A 33 4.90 2.35 19.59
C ASP A 33 3.43 2.00 19.38
N ALA A 34 2.94 2.19 18.16
CA ALA A 34 1.58 1.85 17.78
C ALA A 34 1.57 1.17 16.40
N ILE A 35 0.81 0.10 16.26
CA ILE A 35 0.72 -0.67 15.02
C ILE A 35 -0.73 -1.02 14.70
N ALA A 36 -1.12 -0.85 13.45
CA ALA A 36 -2.43 -1.31 12.98
C ALA A 36 -2.28 -2.65 12.27
N ILE A 37 -3.06 -3.63 12.70
CA ILE A 37 -3.23 -4.89 11.98
C ILE A 37 -4.41 -4.74 11.03
N THR A 38 -4.13 -4.74 9.73
CA THR A 38 -5.08 -4.36 8.69
C THR A 38 -5.19 -5.44 7.62
N GLU A 39 -5.33 -6.69 8.05
CA GLU A 39 -5.45 -7.82 7.13
C GLU A 39 -6.55 -7.57 6.09
N HIS A 40 -6.36 -8.09 4.87
CA HIS A 40 -7.39 -8.02 3.85
C HIS A 40 -8.70 -8.67 4.32
N ALA A 41 -9.84 -8.08 3.93
CA ALA A 41 -11.18 -8.54 4.31
C ALA A 41 -11.46 -10.04 4.07
N HIS A 42 -10.76 -10.66 3.10
CA HIS A 42 -10.92 -12.07 2.74
C HIS A 42 -9.94 -13.02 3.45
N ILE A 43 -9.08 -12.52 4.33
CA ILE A 43 -8.02 -13.26 5.04
C ILE A 43 -8.18 -13.12 6.56
N SER A 44 -9.43 -13.07 7.04
CA SER A 44 -9.79 -13.08 8.46
C SER A 44 -9.12 -11.98 9.33
N PRO A 45 -9.48 -10.70 9.17
CA PRO A 45 -8.94 -9.61 9.99
C PRO A 45 -9.11 -9.81 11.50
N ARG A 46 -10.25 -10.36 11.92
CA ARG A 46 -10.53 -10.73 13.31
C ARG A 46 -9.49 -11.70 13.86
N GLU A 47 -9.19 -12.78 13.12
CA GLU A 47 -8.21 -13.79 13.53
C GLU A 47 -6.82 -13.17 13.70
N ALA A 48 -6.42 -12.27 12.79
CA ALA A 48 -5.13 -11.59 12.89
C ALA A 48 -5.03 -10.75 14.17
N PHE A 49 -6.07 -9.98 14.50
CA PHE A 49 -6.13 -9.17 15.71
C PHE A 49 -6.16 -10.04 16.97
N GLU A 50 -7.05 -11.04 17.04
CA GLU A 50 -7.19 -11.93 18.20
C GLU A 50 -5.93 -12.76 18.48
N ALA A 51 -5.14 -13.07 17.45
CA ALA A 51 -3.86 -13.74 17.62
C ALA A 51 -2.76 -12.84 18.22
N LEU A 52 -2.81 -11.53 17.95
CA LEU A 52 -1.81 -10.56 18.40
C LEU A 52 -2.17 -9.92 19.74
N TYR A 53 -3.47 -9.63 19.95
CA TYR A 53 -3.96 -8.83 21.08
C TYR A 53 -3.53 -9.35 22.46
N PRO A 54 -3.65 -10.65 22.79
CA PRO A 54 -3.25 -11.19 24.09
C PRO A 54 -1.74 -11.10 24.37
N LEU A 55 -0.94 -10.86 23.33
CA LEU A 55 0.52 -10.77 23.40
C LEU A 55 1.03 -9.34 23.19
N THR A 56 0.13 -8.36 23.16
CA THR A 56 0.48 -6.94 23.02
C THR A 56 1.34 -6.50 24.21
N PRO A 57 2.57 -6.02 24.00
CA PRO A 57 3.39 -5.50 25.09
C PRO A 57 2.73 -4.28 25.73
N GLU A 58 2.88 -4.11 27.05
CA GLU A 58 2.17 -3.08 27.84
C GLU A 58 2.36 -1.65 27.32
N GLN A 59 3.53 -1.35 26.75
CA GLN A 59 3.90 -0.03 26.23
C GLN A 59 3.54 0.17 24.75
N LYS A 60 2.84 -0.79 24.14
CA LYS A 60 2.50 -0.80 22.72
C LYS A 60 0.99 -0.73 22.53
N VAL A 61 0.59 -0.12 21.41
CA VAL A 61 -0.82 -0.03 21.03
C VAL A 61 -1.04 -0.89 19.79
N LEU A 62 -1.94 -1.88 19.89
CA LEU A 62 -2.46 -2.62 18.75
C LEU A 62 -3.79 -1.99 18.32
N ILE A 63 -3.83 -1.39 17.13
CA ILE A 63 -5.03 -0.77 16.57
C ILE A 63 -5.79 -1.81 15.76
N PRO A 64 -7.07 -2.11 16.08
CA PRO A 64 -7.89 -2.97 15.24
C PRO A 64 -8.16 -2.25 13.91
N GLY A 65 -7.86 -2.94 12.82
CA GLY A 65 -8.17 -2.46 11.49
C GLY A 65 -8.44 -3.58 10.50
N ALA A 66 -8.72 -3.18 9.27
CA ALA A 66 -8.89 -4.07 8.13
C ALA A 66 -8.59 -3.33 6.83
N GLU A 67 -8.13 -4.06 5.82
CA GLU A 67 -8.03 -3.55 4.45
C GLU A 67 -9.21 -4.06 3.62
N LEU A 68 -10.12 -3.14 3.32
CA LEU A 68 -11.35 -3.40 2.60
C LEU A 68 -11.09 -3.37 1.09
N ASN A 69 -11.74 -4.27 0.36
CA ASN A 69 -11.70 -4.28 -1.10
C ASN A 69 -12.98 -3.67 -1.65
N THR A 70 -12.91 -2.39 -2.02
CA THR A 70 -14.04 -1.63 -2.57
C THR A 70 -14.10 -1.72 -4.09
N MET A 71 -15.20 -1.25 -4.69
CA MET A 71 -15.32 -1.16 -6.16
C MET A 71 -14.21 -0.33 -6.84
N HIS A 72 -13.58 0.59 -6.11
CA HIS A 72 -12.65 1.57 -6.66
C HIS A 72 -11.20 1.36 -6.22
N GLY A 73 -10.95 0.48 -5.26
CA GLY A 73 -9.61 0.24 -4.72
C GLY A 73 -9.67 -0.19 -3.26
N HIS A 74 -8.53 -0.23 -2.60
CA HIS A 74 -8.47 -0.58 -1.19
C HIS A 74 -8.72 0.64 -0.29
N VAL A 75 -9.32 0.39 0.87
CA VAL A 75 -9.51 1.37 1.95
C VAL A 75 -9.09 0.70 3.24
N LEU A 76 -8.23 1.35 4.03
CA LEU A 76 -7.97 0.90 5.38
C LEU A 76 -9.02 1.53 6.29
N VAL A 77 -9.59 0.70 7.16
CA VAL A 77 -10.46 1.13 8.24
C VAL A 77 -9.76 0.86 9.57
N TYR A 78 -9.76 1.84 10.46
CA TYR A 78 -9.26 1.72 11.82
C TYR A 78 -10.38 1.97 12.81
N ALA A 79 -10.42 1.20 13.87
CA ALA A 79 -11.37 1.36 14.96
C ALA A 79 -10.67 1.49 16.31
N LYS A 80 -11.43 1.94 17.31
CA LYS A 80 -10.98 2.00 18.70
C LYS A 80 -11.15 0.65 19.43
N THR A 81 -12.09 -0.15 18.95
CA THR A 81 -12.53 -1.42 19.55
C THR A 81 -12.58 -2.52 18.48
N PRO A 82 -12.52 -3.80 18.85
CA PRO A 82 -12.66 -4.93 17.92
C PRO A 82 -14.08 -5.09 17.35
N GLU A 83 -15.05 -4.25 17.74
CA GLU A 83 -16.42 -4.25 17.20
C GLU A 83 -16.47 -3.97 15.69
N LEU A 84 -15.41 -3.37 15.14
CA LEU A 84 -15.16 -3.29 13.71
C LEU A 84 -15.44 -4.63 13.00
N TYR A 85 -15.02 -5.74 13.60
CA TYR A 85 -15.12 -7.07 13.00
C TYR A 85 -16.54 -7.65 13.01
N GLU A 86 -17.48 -7.02 13.72
CA GLU A 86 -18.89 -7.41 13.73
C GLU A 86 -19.69 -6.75 12.60
N VAL A 87 -19.15 -5.69 11.97
CA VAL A 87 -19.81 -4.97 10.87
C VAL A 87 -19.62 -5.70 9.54
N LYS A 88 -20.43 -6.73 9.33
CA LYS A 88 -20.35 -7.65 8.17
C LYS A 88 -20.40 -6.94 6.81
N GLU A 89 -21.10 -5.82 6.73
CA GLU A 89 -21.26 -5.00 5.54
C GLU A 89 -19.92 -4.48 5.01
N LEU A 90 -18.97 -4.15 5.88
CA LEU A 90 -17.63 -3.68 5.47
C LEU A 90 -16.82 -4.77 4.76
N PHE A 91 -17.02 -6.02 5.14
CA PHE A 91 -16.26 -7.16 4.62
C PHE A 91 -16.88 -7.79 3.37
N GLN A 92 -17.94 -7.18 2.84
CA GLN A 92 -18.50 -7.57 1.55
C GLN A 92 -17.53 -7.20 0.42
N LYS A 93 -17.39 -8.11 -0.54
CA LYS A 93 -16.56 -7.88 -1.71
C LYS A 93 -17.15 -6.76 -2.57
N ASP A 94 -16.28 -5.88 -3.08
CA ASP A 94 -16.67 -4.79 -3.97
C ASP A 94 -17.70 -3.86 -3.30
N VAL A 95 -17.61 -3.65 -1.98
CA VAL A 95 -18.45 -2.69 -1.25
C VAL A 95 -18.25 -1.28 -1.83
N SER A 96 -19.31 -0.47 -1.88
CA SER A 96 -19.20 0.90 -2.38
C SER A 96 -18.52 1.82 -1.36
N ILE A 97 -17.76 2.81 -1.84
CA ILE A 97 -17.07 3.74 -0.95
C ILE A 97 -18.06 4.58 -0.14
N GLU A 98 -19.21 4.89 -0.72
CA GLU A 98 -20.29 5.63 -0.07
C GLU A 98 -20.83 4.87 1.14
N LYS A 99 -21.00 3.55 1.02
CA LYS A 99 -21.46 2.72 2.14
C LYS A 99 -20.40 2.58 3.22
N VAL A 100 -19.13 2.47 2.83
CA VAL A 100 -18.00 2.47 3.79
C VAL A 100 -17.95 3.78 4.56
N LEU A 101 -18.16 4.92 3.90
CA LEU A 101 -18.19 6.25 4.54
C LEU A 101 -19.35 6.39 5.52
N GLU A 102 -20.55 5.95 5.14
CA GLU A 102 -21.73 5.94 6.00
C GLU A 102 -21.45 5.16 7.29
N ILE A 103 -20.99 3.90 7.15
CA ILE A 103 -20.67 3.04 8.28
C ILE A 103 -19.57 3.64 9.16
N ALA A 104 -18.50 4.17 8.54
CA ALA A 104 -17.40 4.74 9.29
C ALA A 104 -17.85 5.95 10.12
N LYS A 105 -18.69 6.81 9.55
CA LYS A 105 -19.26 7.97 10.26
C LYS A 105 -20.15 7.55 11.43
N GLU A 106 -21.00 6.55 11.24
CA GLU A 106 -21.91 6.03 12.28
C GLU A 106 -21.15 5.39 13.45
N ASN A 107 -20.02 4.74 13.17
CA ASN A 107 -19.25 3.99 14.17
C ASN A 107 -17.98 4.71 14.66
N GLY A 108 -17.71 5.93 14.17
CA GLY A 108 -16.50 6.68 14.52
C GLY A 108 -15.20 6.04 14.04
N PHE A 109 -15.23 5.26 12.96
CA PHE A 109 -14.04 4.65 12.37
C PHE A 109 -13.25 5.69 11.57
N LEU A 110 -11.92 5.54 11.56
CA LEU A 110 -11.05 6.31 10.68
C LEU A 110 -10.83 5.56 9.37
N LEU A 111 -10.96 6.27 8.26
CA LEU A 111 -10.69 5.75 6.93
C LEU A 111 -9.44 6.38 6.35
N THR A 112 -8.59 5.57 5.73
CA THR A 112 -7.51 6.09 4.88
C THR A 112 -7.49 5.36 3.55
N ILE A 113 -7.11 6.08 2.49
CA ILE A 113 -6.84 5.47 1.19
C ILE A 113 -5.38 4.97 1.19
N PRO A 114 -5.13 3.65 1.33
CA PRO A 114 -3.79 3.09 1.19
C PRO A 114 -3.32 3.23 -0.24
N HIS A 115 -2.01 3.43 -0.41
CA HIS A 115 -1.31 3.43 -1.69
C HIS A 115 -2.20 3.92 -2.86
N PRO A 116 -2.62 5.20 -2.88
CA PRO A 116 -3.64 5.70 -3.81
C PRO A 116 -3.26 5.49 -5.28
N TRP A 117 -1.96 5.41 -5.58
CA TRP A 117 -1.39 4.99 -6.88
C TRP A 117 -0.66 3.63 -6.82
N GLY A 118 -1.23 2.67 -6.10
CA GLY A 118 -0.80 1.28 -5.95
C GLY A 118 -0.86 0.44 -7.23
N PHE A 119 -0.75 -0.88 -7.11
CA PHE A 119 -0.58 -1.77 -8.26
C PHE A 119 -1.91 -2.27 -8.85
N ASN A 120 -2.45 -1.47 -9.78
CA ASN A 120 -3.61 -1.80 -10.62
C ASN A 120 -4.98 -1.66 -9.93
N TYR A 121 -5.59 -2.76 -9.46
CA TYR A 121 -7.01 -2.79 -9.07
C TYR A 121 -7.25 -2.28 -7.64
N ASP A 122 -6.20 -2.24 -6.84
CA ASP A 122 -6.13 -1.70 -5.48
C ASP A 122 -6.05 -0.16 -5.44
N SER A 123 -5.74 0.48 -6.58
CA SER A 123 -5.49 1.92 -6.69
C SER A 123 -6.73 2.72 -7.05
N PHE A 124 -7.18 3.55 -6.10
CA PHE A 124 -8.21 4.56 -6.34
C PHE A 124 -7.83 5.50 -7.50
N GLY A 125 -6.59 5.98 -7.55
CA GLY A 125 -6.14 6.93 -8.56
C GLY A 125 -6.26 6.41 -10.00
N TYR A 126 -6.00 5.11 -10.23
CA TYR A 126 -6.14 4.51 -11.56
C TYR A 126 -7.58 4.08 -11.89
N ASN A 127 -8.40 3.73 -10.90
CA ASN A 127 -9.75 3.21 -11.13
C ASN A 127 -10.81 4.32 -11.18
N MET A 128 -10.72 5.30 -10.27
CA MET A 128 -11.68 6.40 -10.14
C MET A 128 -11.27 7.64 -10.95
N GLY A 129 -9.95 7.84 -11.13
CA GLY A 129 -9.38 9.05 -11.72
C GLY A 129 -9.03 10.08 -10.64
N ILE A 130 -8.00 10.89 -10.92
CA ILE A 130 -7.37 11.80 -9.94
C ILE A 130 -8.37 12.83 -9.42
N GLU A 131 -9.08 13.53 -10.30
CA GLU A 131 -10.02 14.60 -9.90
C GLU A 131 -11.11 14.10 -8.95
N LYS A 132 -11.69 12.93 -9.24
CA LYS A 132 -12.72 12.33 -8.40
C LYS A 132 -12.18 11.83 -7.07
N LEU A 133 -10.96 11.28 -7.06
CA LEU A 133 -10.28 10.89 -5.83
C LEU A 133 -10.01 12.11 -4.95
N GLU A 134 -9.55 13.22 -5.53
CA GLU A 134 -9.34 14.47 -4.79
C GLU A 134 -10.65 15.00 -4.21
N GLN A 135 -11.74 15.00 -4.99
CA GLN A 135 -13.07 15.40 -4.50
C GLN A 135 -13.56 14.49 -3.36
N LEU A 136 -13.37 13.18 -3.48
CA LEU A 136 -13.71 12.22 -2.44
C LEU A 136 -12.94 12.52 -1.14
N VAL A 137 -11.63 12.72 -1.24
CA VAL A 137 -10.73 12.94 -0.10
C VAL A 137 -10.96 14.31 0.55
N MET A 138 -11.20 15.36 -0.22
CA MET A 138 -11.43 16.71 0.30
C MET A 138 -12.85 16.90 0.84
N GLY A 139 -13.83 16.18 0.27
CA GLY A 139 -15.24 16.29 0.65
C GLY A 139 -15.64 15.45 1.86
N ASN A 140 -14.74 14.62 2.39
CA ASN A 140 -15.01 13.69 3.48
C ASN A 140 -13.85 13.65 4.48
N GLU A 141 -14.10 13.15 5.69
CA GLU A 141 -13.07 12.97 6.72
C GLU A 141 -12.21 11.72 6.44
N ILE A 142 -11.50 11.73 5.32
CA ILE A 142 -10.67 10.62 4.85
C ILE A 142 -9.18 11.00 4.92
N GLY A 143 -8.38 10.06 5.43
CA GLY A 143 -6.93 10.13 5.40
C GLY A 143 -6.33 9.56 4.12
N VAL A 144 -5.04 9.79 3.92
CA VAL A 144 -4.29 9.21 2.80
C VAL A 144 -3.00 8.61 3.30
N GLU A 145 -2.67 7.40 2.84
CA GLU A 145 -1.36 6.81 3.06
C GLU A 145 -0.32 7.55 2.20
N ALA A 146 0.27 8.57 2.80
CA ALA A 146 1.26 9.45 2.17
C ALA A 146 2.57 8.71 1.85
N TYR A 147 2.87 7.65 2.59
CA TYR A 147 3.98 6.76 2.31
C TYR A 147 3.60 5.29 2.54
N ASN A 148 3.77 4.49 1.49
CA ASN A 148 3.62 3.04 1.53
C ASN A 148 4.99 2.35 1.44
N GLY A 149 5.31 1.51 2.43
CA GLY A 149 6.60 0.84 2.55
C GLY A 149 6.92 -0.10 1.38
N MET A 150 5.92 -0.80 0.81
CA MET A 150 6.13 -1.66 -0.36
C MET A 150 6.55 -0.84 -1.59
N ILE A 151 5.85 0.25 -1.88
CA ILE A 151 6.15 1.13 -3.03
C ILE A 151 7.48 1.85 -2.81
N GLY A 152 7.72 2.38 -1.60
CA GLY A 152 8.96 3.05 -1.25
C GLY A 152 10.17 2.11 -1.31
N HIS A 153 10.04 0.87 -0.85
CA HIS A 153 11.07 -0.15 -0.97
C HIS A 153 11.33 -0.52 -2.44
N LEU A 154 10.29 -0.62 -3.27
CA LEU A 154 10.46 -0.82 -4.71
C LEU A 154 11.21 0.36 -5.35
N SER A 155 10.88 1.61 -4.99
CA SER A 155 11.59 2.80 -5.44
C SER A 155 13.09 2.72 -5.09
N ASN A 156 13.40 2.44 -3.83
CA ASN A 156 14.79 2.24 -3.38
C ASN A 156 15.49 1.12 -4.16
N PHE A 157 14.80 0.03 -4.51
CA PHE A 157 15.39 -1.02 -5.34
C PHE A 157 15.74 -0.54 -6.75
N VAL A 158 14.79 0.10 -7.44
CA VAL A 158 15.01 0.48 -8.84
C VAL A 158 16.07 1.60 -8.96
N TYR A 159 16.22 2.46 -7.95
CA TYR A 159 17.20 3.55 -7.98
C TYR A 159 18.52 3.25 -7.24
N GLY A 160 18.46 2.52 -6.13
CA GLY A 160 19.58 2.34 -5.20
C GLY A 160 20.39 1.07 -5.42
N SER A 161 19.80 0.01 -5.99
CA SER A 161 20.47 -1.29 -6.03
C SER A 161 21.56 -1.38 -7.12
N GLY A 162 22.72 -1.93 -6.76
CA GLY A 162 23.77 -2.28 -7.72
C GLY A 162 23.31 -3.29 -8.78
N ILE A 163 22.26 -4.06 -8.46
CA ILE A 163 21.65 -5.06 -9.34
C ILE A 163 20.94 -4.41 -10.53
N VAL A 164 20.31 -3.24 -10.35
CA VAL A 164 19.70 -2.49 -11.46
C VAL A 164 20.72 -1.55 -12.11
N LYS A 165 21.62 -0.95 -11.34
CA LYS A 165 22.69 -0.09 -11.86
C LYS A 165 23.60 -0.80 -12.85
N LYS A 166 24.00 -2.06 -12.59
CA LYS A 166 24.90 -2.82 -13.48
C LYS A 166 24.30 -3.04 -14.89
N PRO A 167 23.07 -3.57 -15.04
CA PRO A 167 22.39 -3.64 -16.33
C PRO A 167 22.20 -2.28 -17.00
N VAL A 168 21.77 -1.25 -16.26
CA VAL A 168 21.59 0.10 -16.84
C VAL A 168 22.93 0.65 -17.35
N ASN A 169 24.01 0.54 -16.59
CA ASN A 169 25.35 0.94 -17.00
C ASN A 169 25.84 0.13 -18.22
N PHE A 170 25.49 -1.16 -18.31
CA PHE A 170 25.79 -1.97 -19.48
C PHE A 170 24.99 -1.51 -20.71
N LEU A 171 23.72 -1.13 -20.54
CA LEU A 171 22.91 -0.54 -21.61
C LEU A 171 23.49 0.81 -22.06
N ASP A 172 23.94 1.65 -21.12
CA ASP A 172 24.65 2.90 -21.41
C ASP A 172 25.94 2.65 -22.20
N PHE A 173 26.68 1.60 -21.84
CA PHE A 173 27.85 1.17 -22.60
C PHE A 173 27.48 0.75 -24.02
N LEU A 174 26.42 -0.05 -24.21
CA LEU A 174 25.93 -0.45 -25.53
C LEU A 174 25.46 0.73 -26.37
N GLU A 175 24.90 1.77 -25.77
CA GLU A 175 24.54 3.01 -26.47
C GLU A 175 25.77 3.79 -26.96
N LYS A 176 26.86 3.80 -26.19
CA LYS A 176 28.08 4.58 -26.48
C LYS A 176 29.11 3.81 -27.30
N ASN A 177 29.01 2.48 -27.39
CA ASN A 177 30.00 1.65 -28.06
C ASN A 177 29.83 1.67 -29.60
N ARG A 178 30.89 2.05 -30.32
CA ARG A 178 30.91 2.13 -31.80
C ARG A 178 30.55 0.80 -32.50
N ILE A 179 30.96 -0.34 -31.94
CA ILE A 179 30.66 -1.66 -32.51
C ILE A 179 29.17 -1.96 -32.34
N ALA A 180 28.59 -1.68 -31.16
CA ALA A 180 27.16 -1.87 -30.90
C ALA A 180 26.27 -0.95 -31.76
N ILE A 181 26.73 0.26 -32.06
CA ILE A 181 26.08 1.17 -33.01
C ILE A 181 26.12 0.57 -34.42
N LYS A 182 27.28 0.09 -34.86
CA LYS A 182 27.47 -0.50 -36.19
C LYS A 182 26.66 -1.79 -36.39
N THR A 183 26.42 -2.56 -35.33
CA THR A 183 25.64 -3.81 -35.36
C THR A 183 24.15 -3.62 -35.06
N ARG A 184 23.66 -2.37 -34.92
CA ARG A 184 22.26 -2.02 -34.54
C ARG A 184 21.80 -2.55 -33.17
N VAL A 185 22.70 -3.11 -32.36
CA VAL A 185 22.42 -3.58 -30.99
C VAL A 185 22.11 -2.41 -30.07
N SER A 186 22.65 -1.22 -30.36
CA SER A 186 22.37 0.02 -29.63
C SER A 186 20.86 0.37 -29.59
N GLY A 187 20.11 0.07 -30.65
CA GLY A 187 18.67 0.31 -30.72
C GLY A 187 17.84 -0.60 -29.81
N ILE A 188 18.34 -1.80 -29.48
CA ILE A 188 17.72 -2.70 -28.50
C ILE A 188 18.05 -2.20 -27.09
N GLY A 189 19.31 -1.79 -26.87
CA GLY A 189 19.78 -1.23 -25.61
C GLY A 189 18.97 -0.02 -25.17
N SER A 190 18.78 0.95 -26.08
CA SER A 190 18.04 2.18 -25.80
C SER A 190 16.56 1.96 -25.51
N ARG A 191 15.90 1.03 -26.20
CA ARG A 191 14.50 0.66 -25.91
C ARG A 191 14.37 0.02 -24.53
N LEU A 192 15.32 -0.83 -24.14
CA LEU A 192 15.28 -1.50 -22.84
C LEU A 192 15.54 -0.50 -21.70
N LYS A 193 16.54 0.38 -21.89
CA LYS A 193 16.85 1.46 -20.95
C LYS A 193 15.66 2.39 -20.77
N LYS A 194 15.06 2.86 -21.86
CA LYS A 194 13.85 3.71 -21.81
C LYS A 194 12.74 3.05 -20.99
N LYS A 195 12.47 1.76 -21.16
CA LYS A 195 11.46 1.04 -20.34
C LYS A 195 11.81 1.01 -18.85
N ILE A 196 13.08 0.89 -18.50
CA ILE A 196 13.54 0.92 -17.11
C ILE A 196 13.35 2.34 -16.55
N ASP A 197 13.75 3.36 -17.29
CA ASP A 197 13.62 4.76 -16.87
C ASP A 197 12.15 5.20 -16.77
N ASP A 198 11.30 4.82 -17.73
CA ASP A 198 9.86 5.06 -17.65
C ASP A 198 9.26 4.40 -16.39
N LYS A 199 9.71 3.18 -16.04
CA LYS A 199 9.23 2.50 -14.83
C LYS A 199 9.75 3.14 -13.54
N ARG A 200 10.97 3.66 -13.57
CA ARG A 200 11.57 4.43 -12.49
C ARG A 200 10.78 5.70 -12.21
N LEU A 201 10.46 6.44 -13.26
CA LEU A 201 9.65 7.66 -13.16
C LEU A 201 8.25 7.36 -12.66
N ASP A 202 7.58 6.33 -13.19
CA ASP A 202 6.26 5.87 -12.71
C ASP A 202 6.27 5.57 -11.20
N ILE A 203 7.31 4.93 -10.66
CA ILE A 203 7.39 4.64 -9.22
C ILE A 203 7.54 5.90 -8.38
N VAL A 204 8.38 6.85 -8.80
CA VAL A 204 8.56 8.13 -8.08
C VAL A 204 7.29 8.97 -8.14
N GLU A 205 6.65 9.01 -9.30
CA GLU A 205 5.39 9.74 -9.50
C GLU A 205 4.28 9.21 -8.60
N ARG A 206 4.20 7.89 -8.36
CA ARG A 206 3.24 7.30 -7.41
C ARG A 206 3.46 7.80 -5.99
N CYS A 207 4.70 7.90 -5.54
CA CYS A 207 5.03 8.42 -4.21
C CYS A 207 4.72 9.93 -4.12
N SER A 208 5.12 10.71 -5.13
CA SER A 208 4.88 12.16 -5.16
C SER A 208 3.39 12.48 -5.12
N LYS A 209 2.59 11.82 -5.95
CA LYS A 209 1.14 12.05 -5.98
C LYS A 209 0.46 11.67 -4.66
N ALA A 210 0.93 10.62 -3.99
CA ALA A 210 0.42 10.23 -2.67
C ALA A 210 0.66 11.33 -1.63
N LEU A 211 1.83 11.98 -1.66
CA LEU A 211 2.12 13.14 -0.82
C LEU A 211 1.21 14.32 -1.16
N ASP A 212 1.10 14.68 -2.45
CA ASP A 212 0.26 15.80 -2.92
C ASP A 212 -1.23 15.60 -2.52
N LEU A 213 -1.74 14.38 -2.61
CA LEU A 213 -3.09 14.04 -2.16
C LEU A 213 -3.21 14.07 -0.63
N GLY A 214 -2.17 13.62 0.07
CA GLY A 214 -2.08 13.68 1.53
C GLY A 214 -2.14 15.11 2.07
N GLU A 215 -1.58 16.10 1.36
CA GLU A 215 -1.72 17.52 1.71
C GLU A 215 -3.18 17.98 1.70
N LYS A 216 -3.99 17.47 0.75
CA LYS A 216 -5.42 17.79 0.59
C LYS A 216 -6.36 16.98 1.50
N ALA A 217 -5.89 15.87 2.07
CA ALA A 217 -6.68 14.98 2.91
C ALA A 217 -7.06 15.58 4.27
N SER A 218 -7.89 14.90 5.06
CA SER A 218 -8.14 15.33 6.45
C SER A 218 -6.95 15.01 7.36
N PHE A 219 -6.29 13.88 7.12
CA PHE A 219 -5.07 13.46 7.82
C PHE A 219 -4.18 12.62 6.90
N ILE A 220 -2.97 12.31 7.34
CA ILE A 220 -2.07 11.40 6.61
C ILE A 220 -1.70 10.21 7.48
N THR A 221 -1.51 9.07 6.83
CA THR A 221 -0.98 7.85 7.43
C THR A 221 0.27 7.40 6.68
N ALA A 222 1.00 6.47 7.28
CA ALA A 222 2.04 5.70 6.61
C ALA A 222 2.09 4.31 7.23
N GLY A 223 2.44 3.33 6.42
CA GLY A 223 2.62 1.98 6.87
C GLY A 223 3.50 1.17 5.94
N SER A 224 3.92 0.02 6.44
CA SER A 224 4.88 -0.83 5.73
C SER A 224 4.26 -1.67 4.63
N ASP A 225 2.94 -1.91 4.72
CA ASP A 225 2.23 -2.92 3.93
C ASP A 225 2.95 -4.29 4.03
N ALA A 226 3.35 -4.58 5.28
CA ALA A 226 4.18 -5.72 5.60
C ALA A 226 3.36 -7.00 5.61
N HIS A 227 3.75 -7.93 4.74
CA HIS A 227 3.18 -9.28 4.70
C HIS A 227 4.03 -10.30 5.47
N SER A 228 5.17 -9.88 6.01
CA SER A 228 6.06 -10.70 6.84
C SER A 228 6.62 -9.87 7.98
N ALA A 229 6.99 -10.50 9.11
CA ALA A 229 7.56 -9.79 10.25
C ALA A 229 8.72 -8.88 9.83
N LYS A 230 9.65 -9.39 9.03
CA LYS A 230 10.85 -8.67 8.57
C LYS A 230 10.58 -7.38 7.80
N ARG A 231 9.35 -7.17 7.32
CA ARG A 231 8.95 -6.00 6.54
C ARG A 231 8.22 -4.94 7.36
N ILE A 232 7.82 -5.26 8.59
CA ILE A 232 7.23 -4.28 9.51
C ILE A 232 8.22 -3.12 9.66
N GLY A 233 7.72 -1.88 9.61
CA GLY A 233 8.52 -0.66 9.67
C GLY A 233 9.17 -0.21 8.36
N LEU A 234 8.98 -0.91 7.23
CA LEU A 234 9.44 -0.41 5.92
C LEU A 234 8.82 0.94 5.52
N GLY A 235 7.67 1.26 6.10
CA GLY A 235 7.04 2.57 6.11
C GLY A 235 6.51 2.86 7.51
N ILE A 236 6.78 4.06 7.99
CA ILE A 236 6.37 4.51 9.32
C ILE A 236 5.85 5.94 9.27
N LEU A 237 5.01 6.25 10.24
CA LEU A 237 4.62 7.61 10.59
C LEU A 237 5.28 7.96 11.94
N LYS A 238 5.86 9.14 12.07
CA LYS A 238 6.22 9.69 13.39
C LYS A 238 5.30 10.84 13.74
N ILE A 239 4.75 10.81 14.95
CA ILE A 239 3.87 11.84 15.48
C ILE A 239 4.46 12.41 16.77
N LYS A 240 4.23 13.70 17.01
CA LYS A 240 4.54 14.35 18.28
C LYS A 240 3.28 14.43 19.15
N SER A 241 3.44 14.30 20.46
CA SER A 241 2.35 14.50 21.42
C SER A 241 2.90 14.89 22.78
N ASP A 242 2.13 15.65 23.56
CA ASP A 242 2.45 15.96 24.96
C ASP A 242 2.16 14.77 25.90
N GLU A 243 1.50 13.73 25.40
CA GLU A 243 1.21 12.51 26.12
C GLU A 243 2.50 11.72 26.44
N THR A 244 2.56 11.12 27.62
CA THR A 244 3.67 10.24 28.02
C THR A 244 3.51 8.82 27.46
N LYS A 245 2.30 8.44 27.06
CA LYS A 245 1.96 7.12 26.54
C LYS A 245 0.86 7.22 25.48
N LEU A 246 0.94 6.40 24.44
CA LEU A 246 -0.13 6.28 23.46
C LEU A 246 -1.27 5.39 23.96
N THR A 247 -2.48 5.80 23.62
CA THR A 247 -3.72 5.03 23.67
C THR A 247 -4.35 5.05 22.27
N ILE A 248 -5.29 4.15 21.97
CA ILE A 248 -5.93 4.19 20.64
C ILE A 248 -6.69 5.52 20.46
N ASP A 249 -7.33 6.02 21.51
CA ASP A 249 -8.07 7.28 21.51
C ASP A 249 -7.16 8.46 21.14
N ASN A 250 -6.03 8.61 21.84
CA ASN A 250 -5.15 9.74 21.59
C ASN A 250 -4.46 9.61 20.22
N VAL A 251 -4.15 8.40 19.73
CA VAL A 251 -3.62 8.21 18.38
C VAL A 251 -4.59 8.79 17.34
N PHE A 252 -5.88 8.53 17.48
CA PHE A 252 -6.89 9.01 16.52
C PHE A 252 -7.06 10.52 16.56
N GLU A 253 -6.94 11.14 17.74
CA GLU A 253 -6.98 12.59 17.90
C GLU A 253 -5.73 13.25 17.32
N ILE A 254 -4.54 12.69 17.60
CA ILE A 254 -3.26 13.21 17.09
C ILE A 254 -3.22 13.10 15.56
N LEU A 255 -3.69 12.00 14.97
CA LEU A 255 -3.70 11.80 13.52
C LEU A 255 -4.51 12.88 12.80
N ARG A 256 -5.64 13.31 13.37
CA ARG A 256 -6.48 14.38 12.78
C ARG A 256 -5.79 15.74 12.75
N GLN A 257 -4.71 15.92 13.50
CA GLN A 257 -3.91 17.14 13.55
C GLN A 257 -2.62 16.93 12.78
N LYS A 258 -2.63 17.23 11.47
CA LYS A 258 -1.48 16.98 10.59
C LYS A 258 -0.19 17.67 11.05
N GLU A 259 -0.29 18.79 11.76
CA GLU A 259 0.82 19.52 12.36
C GLU A 259 1.60 18.69 13.38
N ASN A 260 1.02 17.60 13.89
CA ASN A 260 1.69 16.67 14.77
C ASN A 260 2.51 15.62 14.03
N VAL A 261 2.34 15.47 12.71
CA VAL A 261 3.15 14.55 11.92
C VAL A 261 4.54 15.14 11.70
N VAL A 262 5.54 14.44 12.23
CA VAL A 262 6.97 14.80 12.10
C VAL A 262 7.59 14.11 10.89
N TRP A 263 7.13 12.90 10.57
CA TRP A 263 7.69 12.10 9.48
C TRP A 263 6.65 11.15 8.90
N SER A 264 6.66 10.99 7.58
CA SER A 264 5.95 9.95 6.85
C SER A 264 6.89 9.41 5.79
N GLY A 265 7.38 8.17 5.95
CA GLY A 265 8.49 7.72 5.13
C GLY A 265 9.09 6.38 5.53
N PRO A 266 10.26 6.02 4.98
CA PRO A 266 11.01 4.84 5.42
C PRO A 266 11.43 4.96 6.89
N LEU A 267 11.85 3.85 7.50
CA LEU A 267 12.36 3.83 8.86
C LEU A 267 13.52 4.83 9.06
N VAL A 268 13.36 5.67 10.08
CA VAL A 268 14.38 6.63 10.53
C VAL A 268 14.61 6.50 12.03
N LYS A 269 15.84 6.73 12.47
CA LYS A 269 16.22 6.85 13.89
C LYS A 269 16.56 8.30 14.19
N GLU A 270 16.08 8.79 15.33
CA GLU A 270 16.49 10.08 15.86
C GLU A 270 17.92 9.99 16.38
N ILE A 271 18.80 10.85 15.89
CA ILE A 271 20.22 10.90 16.30
C ILE A 271 20.50 12.07 17.25
N SER A 272 19.68 13.11 17.17
CA SER A 272 19.60 14.25 18.09
C SER A 272 18.19 14.84 17.99
N PRO A 273 17.74 15.65 18.96
CA PRO A 273 16.38 16.19 18.97
C PRO A 273 15.99 16.84 17.63
N GLY A 274 15.01 16.26 16.93
CA GLY A 274 14.53 16.72 15.63
C GLY A 274 15.41 16.36 14.41
N GLU A 275 16.53 15.67 14.60
CA GLU A 275 17.39 15.18 13.51
C GLU A 275 17.24 13.67 13.33
N TYR A 276 16.82 13.26 12.13
CA TYR A 276 16.53 11.88 11.81
C TYR A 276 17.45 11.34 10.73
N ARG A 277 17.98 10.12 10.95
CA ARG A 277 18.78 9.39 9.98
C ARG A 277 18.04 8.15 9.51
N LYS A 278 17.97 7.97 8.19
CA LYS A 278 17.44 6.74 7.58
C LYS A 278 18.19 5.51 8.08
N VAL A 279 17.45 4.48 8.48
CA VAL A 279 18.02 3.18 8.82
C VAL A 279 18.27 2.42 7.52
N ASN A 280 19.52 2.03 7.29
CA ASN A 280 19.87 1.18 6.15
C ASN A 280 19.51 -0.26 6.49
N GLU A 281 18.45 -0.78 5.89
CA GLU A 281 18.11 -2.20 6.03
C GLU A 281 18.89 -3.06 5.03
N PRO A 282 19.42 -4.22 5.47
CA PRO A 282 20.14 -5.13 4.61
C PRO A 282 19.19 -5.79 3.60
N TRP A 283 19.58 -5.72 2.33
CA TRP A 283 18.84 -6.26 1.19
C TRP A 283 18.64 -7.78 1.30
N LYS A 284 17.38 -8.25 1.17
CA LYS A 284 17.08 -9.69 1.02
C LYS A 284 16.44 -9.95 -0.33
N ALA A 285 17.20 -10.53 -1.26
CA ALA A 285 16.78 -10.78 -2.65
C ALA A 285 15.46 -11.57 -2.80
N ARG A 286 15.09 -12.40 -1.83
CA ARG A 286 13.82 -13.15 -1.83
C ARG A 286 12.60 -12.24 -1.66
N GLU A 287 12.69 -11.22 -0.82
CA GLU A 287 11.58 -10.27 -0.55
C GLU A 287 11.32 -9.37 -1.75
N LEU A 288 12.39 -9.04 -2.48
CA LEU A 288 12.31 -8.36 -3.76
C LEU A 288 11.55 -9.17 -4.82
N LEU A 289 11.87 -10.46 -4.96
CA LEU A 289 11.19 -11.36 -5.89
C LEU A 289 9.69 -11.43 -5.61
N GLN A 290 9.27 -11.29 -4.34
CA GLN A 290 7.87 -11.23 -3.97
C GLN A 290 7.20 -9.93 -4.41
N GLY A 291 7.82 -8.76 -4.15
CA GLY A 291 7.31 -7.48 -4.64
C GLY A 291 7.22 -7.42 -6.18
N ILE A 292 8.23 -7.97 -6.87
CA ILE A 292 8.22 -8.11 -8.33
C ILE A 292 7.10 -9.07 -8.77
N ARG A 293 6.95 -10.23 -8.13
CA ARG A 293 5.86 -11.19 -8.43
C ARG A 293 4.48 -10.57 -8.24
N TYR A 294 4.26 -9.79 -7.17
CA TYR A 294 3.02 -9.06 -6.93
C TYR A 294 2.75 -8.02 -8.03
N SER A 295 3.78 -7.27 -8.43
CA SER A 295 3.67 -6.32 -9.55
C SER A 295 3.47 -7.00 -10.92
N ALA A 296 3.92 -8.25 -11.09
CA ALA A 296 3.82 -9.01 -12.35
C ALA A 296 2.51 -9.80 -12.49
N SER A 297 2.01 -10.40 -11.40
CA SER A 297 0.74 -11.15 -11.38
C SER A 297 -0.44 -10.25 -11.77
N SER A 298 -0.36 -8.97 -11.39
CA SER A 298 -1.35 -7.96 -11.72
C SER A 298 -1.33 -7.52 -13.20
N VAL A 299 -0.18 -7.58 -13.88
CA VAL A 299 -0.05 -7.41 -15.34
C VAL A 299 -0.68 -8.57 -16.11
N ILE A 300 -0.51 -9.80 -15.63
CA ILE A 300 -1.10 -11.01 -16.22
C ILE A 300 -2.64 -10.96 -16.14
N ARG A 301 -3.20 -10.53 -15.00
CA ARG A 301 -4.65 -10.32 -14.85
C ARG A 301 -5.22 -9.27 -15.82
N ARG A 302 -4.50 -8.17 -16.07
CA ARG A 302 -4.89 -7.16 -17.09
C ARG A 302 -4.87 -7.72 -18.51
N SER A 303 -3.85 -8.52 -18.84
CA SER A 303 -3.77 -9.19 -20.15
C SER A 303 -4.92 -10.18 -20.34
N GLY A 304 -5.23 -10.99 -19.32
CA GLY A 304 -6.39 -11.90 -19.32
C GLY A 304 -7.73 -11.17 -19.50
N LYS A 305 -7.96 -10.05 -18.79
CA LYS A 305 -9.17 -9.22 -18.96
C LYS A 305 -9.22 -8.51 -20.32
N ARG A 306 -8.09 -8.03 -20.87
CA ARG A 306 -8.01 -7.43 -22.21
C ARG A 306 -8.25 -8.46 -23.31
N ILE A 307 -7.69 -9.66 -23.17
CA ILE A 307 -7.91 -10.78 -24.08
C ILE A 307 -9.37 -11.23 -24.00
N GLY A 308 -9.93 -11.38 -22.79
CA GLY A 308 -11.36 -11.69 -22.59
C GLY A 308 -12.30 -10.63 -23.18
N ARG A 309 -11.98 -9.33 -23.05
CA ARG A 309 -12.74 -8.24 -23.69
C ARG A 309 -12.57 -8.24 -25.22
N LYS A 310 -11.38 -8.54 -25.76
CA LYS A 310 -11.15 -8.67 -27.21
C LYS A 310 -11.87 -9.90 -27.79
N ILE A 311 -11.90 -11.01 -27.07
CA ILE A 311 -12.64 -12.22 -27.43
C ILE A 311 -14.15 -11.96 -27.37
N ARG A 312 -14.68 -11.34 -26.30
CA ARG A 312 -16.10 -10.93 -26.24
C ARG A 312 -16.49 -9.92 -27.33
N LYS A 313 -15.61 -8.97 -27.69
CA LYS A 313 -15.83 -8.05 -28.82
C LYS A 313 -15.78 -8.75 -30.18
N LYS A 314 -14.91 -9.75 -30.35
CA LYS A 314 -14.85 -10.56 -31.60
C LYS A 314 -15.99 -11.56 -31.73
N ILE A 315 -16.50 -12.10 -30.62
CA ILE A 315 -17.57 -13.09 -30.62
C ILE A 315 -18.96 -12.44 -30.73
N GLY A 316 -19.08 -11.12 -30.57
CA GLY A 316 -20.30 -10.39 -30.90
C GLY A 316 -21.51 -10.82 -30.07
N GLY A 317 -21.85 -10.02 -29.06
CA GLY A 317 -23.17 -10.06 -28.46
C GLY A 317 -24.23 -9.65 -29.48
N SER A 318 -24.66 -10.56 -30.35
CA SER A 318 -25.94 -10.50 -31.06
C SER A 318 -26.32 -11.76 -31.86
N SER A 319 -25.45 -12.77 -32.05
CA SER A 319 -25.79 -13.88 -32.97
C SER A 319 -26.01 -15.27 -32.35
N ILE A 320 -25.82 -15.47 -31.05
CA ILE A 320 -25.99 -16.82 -30.42
C ILE A 320 -27.41 -17.04 -29.87
N LYS A 321 -28.16 -15.99 -29.52
CA LYS A 321 -29.57 -16.16 -29.09
C LYS A 321 -30.53 -16.53 -30.23
N LYS A 322 -30.16 -16.29 -31.50
CA LYS A 322 -31.02 -16.62 -32.65
C LYS A 322 -30.85 -18.07 -33.17
N LYS A 323 -29.83 -18.80 -32.72
CA LYS A 323 -29.59 -20.20 -33.13
C LYS A 323 -30.00 -21.26 -32.11
N ILE A 324 -30.29 -20.89 -30.87
CA ILE A 324 -30.77 -21.82 -29.84
C ILE A 324 -32.32 -21.85 -29.78
N GLY A 325 -33.00 -20.79 -30.24
CA GLY A 325 -34.47 -20.76 -30.31
C GLY A 325 -35.10 -21.64 -31.40
N ASN A 326 -34.33 -22.11 -32.39
CA ASN A 326 -34.85 -22.93 -33.51
C ASN A 326 -34.55 -24.43 -33.38
N LEU A 327 -34.03 -24.88 -32.22
CA LEU A 327 -33.75 -26.30 -31.94
C LEU A 327 -34.65 -26.89 -30.85
N VAL A 328 -35.64 -26.13 -30.37
CA VAL A 328 -36.66 -26.58 -29.39
C VAL A 328 -38.08 -26.58 -30.00
N SER A 329 -38.20 -26.33 -31.31
CA SER A 329 -39.46 -26.43 -32.04
C SER A 329 -39.24 -27.22 -33.34
N LYS A 330 -38.96 -28.51 -33.21
CA LYS A 330 -39.24 -29.54 -34.22
C LYS A 330 -39.33 -30.90 -33.56
#